data_AF-A0A9P1FK40-F1
#
_entry.id   AF-A0A9P1FK40-F1
#
_cell.length_a   1.000
_cell.length_b   1.000
_cell.length_c   1.000
_cell.angle_alpha   90.00
_cell.angle_beta   90.00
_cell.angle_gamma   90.00
#
_symmetry.space_group_name_H-M   'P 1'
#
loop_
_entity.id
_entity.type
_entity.pdbx_description
1 polymer ?
#
loop_
_entity_poly.entity_id
_entity_poly.type
_entity_poly.pdbx_seq_one_letter_code
_entity_poly.pdbx_strand_id
1 'polypeptide(L)'
;MLPELIVNFAASVSISLAFLEPPHFNLQIAQTMQEERLACFDRIIVACRLLLETCGRTTYLSSIFNLWSQTSQALYILERQLWPEQPAETSLQLNCPNEGRPLTEILVSPSDQFPDGIINAIPALDAFTTWFTANYDTNLHAEYYAVLTDSMLLLRTAETLLRMKRRFGTLDAPLTAPDPVVADVPATSPAPTAASATPALEDSTNDVAASSSFNANDGFDFLSFAMFTQLLLRQG
;
A
#
# COMPACT_ATOMS: atom_id res chain seq x y z
N MET A 1 20.34 22.54 -14.19
CA MET A 1 18.94 22.18 -14.48
C MET A 1 18.37 23.22 -15.42
N LEU A 2 17.64 22.81 -16.46
CA LEU A 2 16.96 23.72 -17.38
C LEU A 2 15.79 24.43 -16.67
N PRO A 3 15.54 25.73 -16.89
CA PRO A 3 14.48 26.49 -16.21
C PRO A 3 13.08 25.88 -16.34
N GLU A 4 12.75 25.31 -17.50
CA GLU A 4 11.46 24.66 -17.78
C GLU A 4 11.20 23.47 -16.85
N LEU A 5 12.24 22.69 -16.55
CA LEU A 5 12.13 21.52 -15.67
C LEU A 5 11.82 21.94 -14.22
N ILE A 6 12.34 23.08 -13.78
CA ILE A 6 12.05 23.65 -12.45
C ILE A 6 10.60 24.14 -12.38
N VAL A 7 10.12 24.80 -13.43
CA VAL A 7 8.74 25.28 -13.50
C VAL A 7 7.77 24.11 -13.50
N ASN A 8 8.01 23.09 -14.32
CA ASN A 8 7.15 21.90 -14.40
C ASN A 8 7.17 21.12 -13.09
N PHE A 9 8.32 21.01 -12.44
CA PHE A 9 8.43 20.40 -11.11
C PHE A 9 7.63 21.18 -10.06
N ALA A 10 7.82 22.50 -9.98
CA ALA A 10 7.10 23.34 -9.04
C ALA A 10 5.58 23.34 -9.27
N ALA A 11 5.15 23.34 -10.54
CA ALA A 11 3.74 23.19 -10.90
C ALA A 11 3.19 21.84 -10.43
N SER A 12 3.91 20.74 -10.68
CA SER A 12 3.50 19.39 -10.26
C SER A 12 3.37 19.29 -8.73
N VAL A 13 4.33 19.85 -7.99
CA VAL A 13 4.28 19.93 -6.53
C VAL A 13 3.09 20.78 -6.06
N SER A 14 2.82 21.92 -6.70
CA SER A 14 1.70 22.80 -6.35
C SER A 14 0.34 22.13 -6.59
N ILE A 15 0.20 21.41 -7.70
CA ILE A 15 -1.00 20.62 -8.02
C ILE A 15 -1.20 19.51 -6.98
N SER A 16 -0.11 18.84 -6.60
CA SER A 16 -0.11 17.82 -5.56
C SER A 16 -0.52 18.40 -4.19
N LEU A 17 -0.10 19.62 -3.87
CA LEU A 17 -0.48 20.34 -2.67
C LEU A 17 -1.96 20.75 -2.68
N ALA A 18 -2.46 21.23 -3.82
CA ALA A 18 -3.87 21.57 -4.01
C ALA A 18 -4.79 20.35 -3.87
N PHE A 19 -4.30 19.15 -4.18
CA PHE A 19 -5.02 17.92 -3.86
C PHE A 19 -5.11 17.71 -2.36
N LEU A 20 -4.04 17.93 -1.60
CA LEU A 20 -4.04 17.69 -0.16
C LEU A 20 -4.93 18.66 0.63
N GLU A 21 -5.26 19.83 0.08
CA GLU A 21 -6.08 20.85 0.73
C GLU A 21 -7.51 20.92 0.13
N PRO A 22 -8.48 20.13 0.65
CA PRO A 22 -9.85 20.19 0.15
C PRO A 22 -10.55 21.51 0.54
N PRO A 23 -11.11 22.27 -0.42
CA PRO A 23 -11.94 23.43 -0.10
C PRO A 23 -13.32 22.94 0.36
N HIS A 24 -13.53 22.81 1.67
CA HIS A 24 -14.82 22.39 2.23
C HIS A 24 -15.29 23.34 3.34
N PHE A 25 -16.59 23.68 3.33
CA PHE A 25 -17.19 24.66 4.25
C PHE A 25 -17.30 24.13 5.69
N ASN A 26 -17.45 22.81 5.85
CA ASN A 26 -17.45 22.14 7.14
C ASN A 26 -16.03 21.66 7.46
N LEU A 27 -15.49 22.16 8.56
CA LEU A 27 -14.12 21.91 9.01
C LEU A 27 -13.86 20.44 9.35
N GLN A 28 -14.83 19.73 9.96
CA GLN A 28 -14.65 18.31 10.28
C GLN A 28 -14.59 17.44 9.02
N ILE A 29 -15.43 17.74 8.03
CA ILE A 29 -15.43 17.02 6.75
C ILE A 29 -14.16 17.37 5.95
N ALA A 30 -13.71 18.63 6.01
CA ALA A 30 -12.44 19.03 5.40
C ALA A 30 -11.26 18.23 5.99
N GLN A 31 -11.26 18.03 7.31
CA GLN A 31 -10.24 17.25 8.02
C GLN A 31 -10.24 15.78 7.60
N THR A 32 -11.39 15.11 7.64
CA THR A 32 -11.45 13.68 7.26
C THR A 32 -11.06 13.47 5.79
N MET A 33 -11.43 14.38 4.90
CA MET A 33 -11.01 14.33 3.50
C MET A 33 -9.51 14.58 3.34
N GLN A 34 -8.94 15.52 4.09
CA GLN A 34 -7.51 15.80 4.07
C GLN A 34 -6.71 14.58 4.56
N GLU A 35 -7.16 13.92 5.63
CA GLU A 35 -6.56 12.67 6.16
C GLU A 35 -6.58 11.54 5.12
N GLU A 36 -7.71 11.35 4.44
CA GLU A 36 -7.83 10.33 3.39
C GLU A 36 -6.87 10.59 2.22
N ARG A 37 -6.73 11.86 1.82
CA ARG A 37 -5.82 12.27 0.74
C ARG A 37 -4.35 12.16 1.14
N LEU A 38 -4.01 12.45 2.41
CA LEU A 38 -2.68 12.19 2.96
C LEU A 38 -2.35 10.70 2.93
N ALA A 39 -3.28 9.84 3.38
CA ALA A 39 -3.11 8.39 3.31
C ALA A 39 -2.98 7.87 1.86
N CYS A 40 -3.65 8.51 0.90
CA CYS A 40 -3.44 8.19 -0.52
C CYS A 40 -2.02 8.51 -0.98
N PHE A 41 -1.48 9.68 -0.65
CA PHE A 41 -0.12 10.05 -1.02
C PHE A 41 0.94 9.19 -0.34
N ASP A 42 0.73 8.82 0.92
CA ASP A 42 1.64 7.95 1.64
C ASP A 42 1.75 6.57 0.97
N ARG A 43 0.61 5.95 0.60
CA ARG A 43 0.58 4.70 -0.18
C ARG A 43 1.35 4.81 -1.50
N ILE A 44 1.19 5.92 -2.23
CA ILE A 44 1.91 6.18 -3.48
C ILE A 44 3.42 6.27 -3.22
N ILE A 45 3.84 7.02 -2.21
CA ILE A 45 5.25 7.23 -1.86
C ILE A 45 5.90 5.91 -1.46
N VAL A 46 5.24 5.12 -0.61
CA VAL A 46 5.72 3.81 -0.16
C VAL A 46 5.91 2.88 -1.36
N ALA A 47 4.93 2.78 -2.26
CA ALA A 47 5.07 1.92 -3.44
C ALA A 47 6.18 2.37 -4.39
N CYS A 48 6.29 3.67 -4.65
CA CYS A 48 7.35 4.20 -5.50
C CYS A 48 8.73 3.97 -4.89
N ARG A 49 8.86 4.18 -3.57
CA ARG A 49 10.08 3.91 -2.81
C ARG A 49 10.48 2.45 -2.90
N LEU A 50 9.55 1.52 -2.69
CA LEU A 50 9.81 0.08 -2.80
C LEU A 50 10.33 -0.30 -4.20
N LEU A 51 9.76 0.26 -5.27
CA LEU A 51 10.24 0.02 -6.63
C LEU A 51 11.64 0.60 -6.88
N LEU A 52 11.91 1.80 -6.38
CA LEU A 52 13.21 2.46 -6.56
C LEU A 52 14.31 1.84 -5.72
N GLU A 53 14.02 1.37 -4.50
CA GLU A 53 14.99 0.67 -3.64
C GLU A 53 15.28 -0.76 -4.13
N THR A 54 14.37 -1.38 -4.89
CA THR A 54 14.62 -2.70 -5.51
C THR A 54 15.34 -2.59 -6.85
N CYS A 55 14.87 -1.71 -7.72
CA CYS A 55 15.33 -1.62 -9.10
C CYS A 55 16.44 -0.57 -9.30
N GLY A 56 16.61 0.35 -8.35
CA GLY A 56 17.50 1.49 -8.49
C GLY A 56 16.98 2.57 -9.42
N ARG A 57 17.85 3.53 -9.73
CA ARG A 57 17.53 4.69 -10.58
C ARG A 57 17.81 4.38 -12.05
N THR A 58 16.84 3.76 -12.71
CA THR A 58 16.90 3.45 -14.14
C THR A 58 16.17 4.50 -14.97
N THR A 59 16.51 4.62 -16.26
CA THR A 59 15.87 5.58 -17.18
C THR A 59 14.39 5.29 -17.41
N TYR A 60 14.00 4.03 -17.42
CA TYR A 60 12.60 3.62 -17.61
C TYR A 60 11.76 3.72 -16.32
N LEU A 61 12.38 3.98 -15.15
CA LEU A 61 11.68 4.33 -13.91
C LEU A 61 11.70 5.83 -13.62
N SER A 62 12.01 6.66 -14.62
CA SER A 62 12.06 8.12 -14.43
C SER A 62 10.73 8.70 -13.99
N SER A 63 9.61 8.16 -14.48
CA SER A 63 8.26 8.56 -14.10
C SER A 63 7.96 8.25 -12.64
N ILE A 64 8.27 7.04 -12.16
CA ILE A 64 8.14 6.64 -10.75
C ILE A 64 9.00 7.52 -9.84
N PHE A 65 10.24 7.83 -10.26
CA PHE A 65 11.10 8.75 -9.51
C PHE A 65 10.52 10.17 -9.45
N ASN A 66 10.02 10.69 -10.57
CA ASN A 66 9.40 12.01 -10.62
C ASN A 66 8.14 12.06 -9.75
N LEU A 67 7.29 11.03 -9.83
CA LEU A 67 6.09 10.89 -9.02
C LEU A 67 6.44 10.90 -7.52
N TRP A 68 7.35 10.00 -7.10
CA TRP A 68 7.84 9.95 -5.72
C TRP A 68 8.39 11.29 -5.25
N SER A 69 9.25 11.92 -6.07
CA SER A 69 9.87 13.19 -5.71
C SER A 69 8.85 14.31 -5.56
N GLN A 70 7.82 14.36 -6.42
CA GLN A 70 6.81 15.42 -6.39
C GLN A 70 5.84 15.23 -5.22
N THR A 71 5.36 14.01 -4.98
CA THR A 71 4.46 13.71 -3.86
C THR A 71 5.16 13.87 -2.51
N SER A 72 6.42 13.43 -2.39
CA SER A 72 7.19 13.56 -1.14
C SER A 72 7.50 15.02 -0.82
N GLN A 73 7.79 15.84 -1.84
CA GLN A 73 7.99 17.27 -1.64
C GLN A 73 6.70 18.00 -1.29
N ALA A 74 5.57 17.60 -1.88
CA ALA A 74 4.26 18.15 -1.51
C ALA A 74 3.91 17.84 -0.04
N LEU A 75 4.10 16.59 0.42
CA LEU A 75 3.92 16.23 1.83
C LEU A 75 4.88 16.98 2.74
N TYR A 76 6.17 17.06 2.38
CA TYR A 76 7.16 17.80 3.16
C TYR A 76 6.76 19.27 3.35
N ILE A 77 6.33 19.96 2.28
CA ILE A 77 5.90 21.36 2.37
C ILE A 77 4.65 21.49 3.25
N LEU A 78 3.68 20.59 3.08
CA LEU A 78 2.47 20.58 3.89
C LEU A 78 2.79 20.34 5.39
N GLU A 79 3.70 19.43 5.71
CA GLU A 79 4.18 19.23 7.09
C GLU A 79 4.84 20.49 7.65
N ARG A 80 5.66 21.19 6.87
CA ARG A 80 6.27 22.47 7.27
C ARG A 80 5.22 23.55 7.53
N GLN A 81 4.12 23.53 6.78
CA GLN A 81 3.02 24.49 6.95
C GLN A 81 2.15 24.18 8.16
N LEU A 82 1.87 22.90 8.42
CA LEU A 82 1.04 22.46 9.54
C LEU A 82 1.80 22.49 10.87
N TRP A 83 3.08 22.09 10.88
CA TRP A 83 3.93 21.98 12.07
C TRP A 83 5.32 22.59 11.83
N PRO A 84 5.45 23.93 11.88
CA PRO A 84 6.72 24.60 11.63
C PRO A 84 7.81 24.26 12.67
N GLU A 85 7.41 23.97 13.91
CA GLU A 85 8.33 23.74 15.05
C GLU A 85 8.88 22.29 15.12
N GLN A 86 8.21 21.32 14.51
CA GLN A 86 8.67 19.94 14.50
C GLN A 86 9.61 19.72 13.31
N PRO A 87 10.56 18.78 13.32
CA PRO A 87 11.27 18.37 12.10
C PRO A 87 10.29 17.63 11.16
N ALA A 88 10.52 17.72 9.85
CA ALA A 88 9.66 17.02 8.89
C ALA A 88 9.91 15.52 9.01
N GLU A 89 8.85 14.74 9.08
CA GLU A 89 8.94 13.29 9.19
C GLU A 89 9.03 12.64 7.80
N THR A 90 8.47 13.28 6.77
CA THR A 90 8.58 12.80 5.39
C THR A 90 10.05 12.69 4.95
N SER A 91 10.52 11.46 4.73
CA SER A 91 11.88 11.20 4.28
C SER A 91 12.04 11.53 2.80
N LEU A 92 12.91 12.49 2.49
CA LEU A 92 13.31 12.83 1.12
C LEU A 92 14.52 12.01 0.62
N GLN A 93 14.93 10.99 1.37
CA GLN A 93 16.09 10.16 1.06
C GLN A 93 15.64 8.78 0.59
N LEU A 94 16.23 8.33 -0.53
CA LEU A 94 16.06 6.99 -1.07
C LEU A 94 17.36 6.20 -0.93
N ASN A 95 17.26 4.97 -0.43
CA ASN A 95 18.38 4.04 -0.43
C ASN A 95 18.37 3.23 -1.73
N CYS A 96 18.76 3.87 -2.83
CA CYS A 96 18.82 3.19 -4.12
C CYS A 96 20.07 2.29 -4.21
N PRO A 97 19.95 1.10 -4.84
CA PRO A 97 21.13 0.31 -5.20
C PRO A 97 22.01 1.08 -6.19
N ASN A 98 23.34 0.87 -6.09
CA ASN A 98 24.33 1.56 -6.91
C ASN A 98 24.20 1.27 -8.42
N GLU A 99 23.69 0.09 -8.76
CA GLU A 99 23.47 -0.33 -10.14
C GLU A 99 21.97 -0.46 -10.42
N GLY A 100 21.56 0.03 -11.59
CA GLY A 100 20.19 -0.11 -12.07
C GLY A 100 19.89 -1.57 -12.44
N ARG A 101 18.87 -2.14 -11.81
CA ARG A 101 18.43 -3.52 -12.01
C ARG A 101 17.14 -3.55 -12.82
N PRO A 102 16.83 -4.63 -13.56
CA PRO A 102 15.58 -4.78 -14.28
C PRO A 102 14.38 -4.91 -13.33
N LEU A 103 13.20 -4.51 -13.79
CA LEU A 103 11.95 -4.61 -13.01
C LEU A 103 11.59 -6.07 -12.64
N THR A 104 12.12 -7.06 -13.38
CA THR A 104 11.98 -8.49 -13.05
C THR A 104 12.66 -8.89 -11.74
N GLU A 105 13.59 -8.08 -11.24
CA GLU A 105 14.28 -8.32 -9.96
C GLU A 105 13.31 -8.38 -8.77
N ILE A 106 12.13 -7.76 -8.89
CA ILE A 106 11.03 -7.85 -7.91
C ILE A 106 10.65 -9.32 -7.62
N LEU A 107 10.79 -10.21 -8.63
CA LEU A 107 10.51 -11.64 -8.49
C LEU A 107 11.54 -12.35 -7.59
N VAL A 108 12.79 -11.88 -7.61
CA VAL A 108 13.91 -12.50 -6.90
C VAL A 108 14.08 -11.92 -5.51
N SER A 109 13.67 -10.66 -5.31
CA SER A 109 13.84 -9.95 -4.05
C SER A 109 13.16 -10.68 -2.87
N PRO A 110 13.85 -10.93 -1.74
CA PRO A 110 13.31 -11.75 -0.65
C PRO A 110 12.23 -11.07 0.20
N SER A 111 11.96 -9.78 -0.01
CA SER A 111 11.02 -9.06 0.86
C SER A 111 9.56 -9.46 0.59
N ASP A 112 8.90 -10.00 1.61
CA ASP A 112 7.45 -10.28 1.56
C ASP A 112 6.58 -9.03 1.75
N GLN A 113 7.20 -7.87 2.01
CA GLN A 113 6.53 -6.56 2.22
C GLN A 113 6.09 -5.86 0.91
N PHE A 114 6.51 -6.34 -0.27
CA PHE A 114 6.19 -5.69 -1.55
C PHE A 114 4.71 -5.67 -1.99
N PRO A 115 3.93 -6.74 -1.80
CA PRO A 115 2.68 -6.86 -2.53
C PRO A 115 1.63 -5.90 -2.01
N ASP A 116 1.52 -5.69 -0.70
CA ASP A 116 0.41 -4.92 -0.16
C ASP A 116 0.63 -3.42 -0.38
N GLY A 117 1.87 -2.93 -0.31
CA GLY A 117 2.21 -1.54 -0.64
C GLY A 117 1.88 -1.17 -2.09
N ILE A 118 2.26 -2.00 -3.06
CA ILE A 118 1.99 -1.75 -4.49
C ILE A 118 0.50 -1.91 -4.81
N ILE A 119 -0.17 -2.93 -4.24
CA ILE A 119 -1.61 -3.16 -4.44
C ILE A 119 -2.43 -1.97 -3.90
N ASN A 120 -2.06 -1.42 -2.75
CA ASN A 120 -2.76 -0.30 -2.12
C ASN A 120 -2.48 1.05 -2.79
N ALA A 121 -1.32 1.21 -3.45
CA ALA A 121 -0.96 2.44 -4.15
C ALA A 121 -1.72 2.64 -5.46
N ILE A 122 -2.11 1.56 -6.13
CA ILE A 122 -2.86 1.61 -7.38
C ILE A 122 -4.19 2.39 -7.25
N PRO A 123 -5.12 2.04 -6.33
CA PRO A 123 -6.36 2.80 -6.18
C PRO A 123 -6.10 4.24 -5.69
N ALA A 124 -5.04 4.47 -4.91
CA ALA A 124 -4.66 5.80 -4.47
C ALA A 124 -4.20 6.70 -5.64
N LEU A 125 -3.35 6.16 -6.54
CA LEU A 125 -2.91 6.88 -7.73
C LEU A 125 -4.07 7.09 -8.72
N ASP A 126 -5.01 6.14 -8.79
CA ASP A 126 -6.20 6.25 -9.65
C ASP A 126 -7.15 7.36 -9.15
N ALA A 127 -7.37 7.42 -7.84
CA ALA A 127 -8.14 8.50 -7.20
C ALA A 127 -7.49 9.87 -7.45
N PHE A 128 -6.18 9.96 -7.30
CA PHE A 128 -5.44 11.20 -7.56
C PHE A 128 -5.49 11.60 -9.04
N THR A 129 -5.30 10.65 -9.96
CA THR A 129 -5.37 10.90 -11.41
C THR A 129 -6.77 11.32 -11.85
N THR A 130 -7.80 10.69 -11.29
CA THR A 130 -9.21 11.05 -11.53
C THR A 130 -9.48 12.47 -11.04
N TRP A 131 -9.03 12.82 -9.84
CA TRP A 131 -9.14 14.19 -9.34
C TRP A 131 -8.39 15.18 -10.23
N PHE A 132 -7.17 14.85 -10.67
CA PHE A 132 -6.36 15.72 -11.51
C PHE A 132 -7.06 16.03 -12.83
N THR A 133 -7.54 15.00 -13.54
CA THR A 133 -8.26 15.18 -14.82
C THR A 133 -9.60 15.91 -14.69
N ALA A 134 -10.21 15.89 -13.50
CA ALA A 134 -11.43 16.64 -13.22
C ALA A 134 -11.18 18.13 -12.92
N ASN A 135 -10.01 18.50 -12.41
CA ASN A 135 -9.72 19.86 -11.92
C ASN A 135 -8.74 20.65 -12.80
N TYR A 136 -7.93 19.98 -13.62
CA TYR A 136 -6.86 20.58 -14.43
C TYR A 136 -6.95 20.16 -15.90
N ASP A 137 -6.49 21.03 -16.80
CA ASP A 137 -6.38 20.71 -18.22
C ASP A 137 -5.17 19.80 -18.48
N THR A 138 -5.44 18.61 -19.01
CA THR A 138 -4.44 17.61 -19.35
C THR A 138 -3.50 18.05 -20.46
N ASN A 139 -3.91 18.97 -21.33
CA ASN A 139 -3.05 19.48 -22.40
C ASN A 139 -2.03 20.49 -21.85
N LEU A 140 -2.47 21.38 -20.95
CA LEU A 140 -1.59 22.34 -20.29
C LEU A 140 -0.53 21.64 -19.42
N HIS A 141 -0.93 20.55 -18.78
CA HIS A 141 -0.08 19.75 -17.90
C HIS A 141 0.29 18.38 -18.51
N ALA A 142 0.50 18.33 -19.83
CA ALA A 142 0.70 17.07 -20.57
C ALA A 142 1.88 16.25 -20.07
N GLU A 143 2.99 16.89 -19.70
CA GLU A 143 4.16 16.20 -19.16
C GLU A 143 3.86 15.53 -17.81
N TYR A 144 3.14 16.24 -16.94
CA TYR A 144 2.76 15.71 -15.63
C TYR A 144 1.75 14.58 -15.77
N TYR A 145 0.75 14.75 -16.65
CA TYR A 145 -0.21 13.70 -16.96
C TYR A 145 0.44 12.44 -17.55
N ALA A 146 1.47 12.60 -18.39
CA ALA A 146 2.26 11.49 -18.90
C ALA A 146 2.99 10.74 -17.77
N VAL A 147 3.55 11.47 -16.79
CA VAL A 147 4.18 10.85 -15.60
C VAL A 147 3.17 10.03 -14.80
N LEU A 148 1.96 10.54 -14.57
CA LEU A 148 0.91 9.81 -13.84
C LEU A 148 0.49 8.53 -14.57
N THR A 149 0.27 8.64 -15.88
CA THR A 149 -0.16 7.52 -16.74
C THR A 149 0.90 6.43 -16.82
N ASP A 150 2.16 6.81 -17.04
CA ASP A 150 3.28 5.87 -17.12
C ASP A 150 3.55 5.21 -15.76
N SER A 151 3.49 5.99 -14.67
CA SER A 151 3.65 5.46 -13.31
C SER A 151 2.55 4.47 -12.93
N MET A 152 1.30 4.74 -13.35
CA MET A 152 0.20 3.80 -13.19
C MET A 152 0.48 2.47 -13.92
N LEU A 153 0.96 2.54 -15.17
CA LEU A 153 1.29 1.35 -15.96
C LEU A 153 2.42 0.54 -15.30
N LEU A 154 3.46 1.20 -14.79
CA LEU A 154 4.57 0.57 -14.09
C LEU A 154 4.13 -0.11 -12.80
N LEU A 155 3.28 0.54 -11.99
CA LEU A 155 2.70 -0.06 -10.78
C LEU A 155 1.84 -1.29 -11.10
N ARG A 156 0.98 -1.21 -12.13
CA ARG A 156 0.17 -2.35 -12.60
C ARG A 156 1.04 -3.51 -13.12
N THR A 157 2.16 -3.19 -13.76
CA THR A 157 3.12 -4.20 -14.22
C THR A 157 3.80 -4.88 -13.03
N ALA A 158 4.27 -4.11 -12.05
CA ALA A 158 4.86 -4.63 -10.82
C ALA A 158 3.87 -5.49 -10.03
N GLU A 159 2.61 -5.06 -9.92
CA GLU A 159 1.52 -5.83 -9.31
C GLU A 159 1.33 -7.19 -10.01
N THR A 160 1.35 -7.21 -11.34
CA THR A 160 1.22 -8.44 -12.12
C THR A 160 2.37 -9.40 -11.86
N LEU A 161 3.61 -8.90 -11.81
CA LEU A 161 4.78 -9.71 -11.47
C LEU A 161 4.71 -10.24 -10.04
N LEU A 162 4.27 -9.45 -9.07
CA LEU A 162 4.11 -9.88 -7.69
C LEU A 162 3.02 -10.95 -7.53
N ARG A 163 1.91 -10.82 -8.27
CA ARG A 163 0.90 -11.89 -8.35
C ARG A 163 1.48 -13.16 -8.95
N MET A 164 2.31 -13.06 -9.99
CA MET A 164 3.00 -14.23 -10.56
C MET A 164 3.94 -14.87 -9.53
N LYS A 165 4.76 -14.08 -8.84
CA LYS A 165 5.65 -14.56 -7.77
C LYS A 165 4.88 -15.31 -6.69
N ARG A 166 3.77 -14.76 -6.20
CA ARG A 166 2.88 -15.43 -5.22
C ARG A 166 2.39 -16.77 -5.74
N ARG A 167 1.95 -16.84 -7.00
CA ARG A 167 1.48 -18.10 -7.62
C ARG A 167 2.59 -19.16 -7.72
N PHE A 168 3.82 -18.77 -8.06
CA PHE A 168 4.96 -19.69 -8.09
C PHE A 168 5.40 -20.11 -6.68
N GLY A 169 5.40 -19.19 -5.71
CA GLY A 169 5.67 -19.52 -4.31
C GLY A 169 4.64 -20.48 -3.69
N THR A 170 3.36 -20.39 -4.08
CA THR A 170 2.35 -21.37 -3.65
C THR A 170 2.50 -22.75 -4.31
N LEU A 171 3.19 -22.84 -5.45
CA LEU A 171 3.46 -24.11 -6.14
C LEU A 171 4.66 -24.85 -5.53
N ASP A 172 5.63 -24.12 -4.96
CA ASP A 172 6.78 -24.68 -4.23
C ASP A 172 6.47 -25.02 -2.77
N ALA A 173 5.24 -24.75 -2.29
CA ALA A 173 4.78 -25.28 -1.01
C ALA A 173 4.85 -26.81 -1.06
N PRO A 174 5.57 -27.49 -0.16
CA PRO A 174 5.61 -28.95 -0.16
C PRO A 174 4.17 -29.44 -0.08
N LEU A 175 3.75 -30.23 -1.07
CA LEU A 175 2.59 -31.08 -0.94
C LEU A 175 2.81 -31.88 0.34
N THR A 176 2.19 -31.48 1.45
CA THR A 176 2.07 -32.32 2.63
C THR A 176 1.40 -33.58 2.12
N ALA A 177 2.18 -34.64 1.96
CA ALA A 177 1.67 -35.92 1.49
C ALA A 177 0.47 -36.25 2.38
N PRO A 178 -0.72 -36.55 1.82
CA PRO A 178 -1.81 -37.03 2.64
C PRO A 178 -1.30 -38.27 3.39
N ASP A 179 -1.42 -38.24 4.72
CA ASP A 179 -1.07 -39.36 5.59
C ASP A 179 -1.56 -40.66 4.95
N PRO A 180 -0.73 -41.71 4.84
CA PRO A 180 -1.17 -42.96 4.26
C PRO A 180 -2.32 -43.50 5.10
N VAL A 181 -3.50 -43.54 4.48
CA VAL A 181 -4.68 -44.25 4.98
C VAL A 181 -4.25 -45.69 5.22
N VAL A 182 -4.10 -46.05 6.51
CA VAL A 182 -3.87 -47.43 6.93
C VAL A 182 -5.16 -48.20 6.66
N ALA A 183 -5.18 -48.91 5.52
CA ALA A 183 -6.19 -49.91 5.24
C ALA A 183 -5.81 -51.24 5.93
N ASP A 184 -6.85 -51.86 6.46
CA ASP A 184 -6.96 -52.83 7.56
C ASP A 184 -6.59 -54.29 7.20
N VAL A 185 -6.71 -55.20 8.20
CA VAL A 185 -7.01 -56.67 8.17
C VAL A 185 -5.84 -57.64 8.56
N PRO A 186 -6.02 -58.73 9.37
CA PRO A 186 -6.77 -58.93 10.63
C PRO A 186 -6.09 -59.87 11.70
N ALA A 187 -6.76 -59.98 12.87
CA ALA A 187 -6.87 -61.14 13.81
C ALA A 187 -5.70 -61.58 14.73
N THR A 188 -5.86 -61.31 16.04
CA THR A 188 -5.93 -62.38 17.09
C THR A 188 -6.57 -61.83 18.38
N SER A 189 -7.65 -62.46 18.84
CA SER A 189 -8.31 -62.29 20.18
C SER A 189 -7.64 -63.23 21.21
N PRO A 190 -7.80 -63.14 22.56
CA PRO A 190 -9.07 -62.92 23.31
C PRO A 190 -9.00 -61.98 24.56
N ALA A 191 -10.00 -61.11 24.79
CA ALA A 191 -11.14 -61.24 25.75
C ALA A 191 -10.88 -60.59 27.16
N PRO A 192 -11.89 -60.43 28.06
CA PRO A 192 -12.83 -59.29 28.05
C PRO A 192 -13.08 -58.67 29.45
N THR A 193 -13.42 -57.37 29.56
CA THR A 193 -14.22 -56.91 30.73
C THR A 193 -15.05 -55.64 30.47
N ALA A 194 -16.37 -55.84 30.53
CA ALA A 194 -17.51 -54.97 30.85
C ALA A 194 -17.31 -53.45 31.09
N ALA A 195 -18.15 -52.61 30.47
CA ALA A 195 -19.47 -52.22 31.00
C ALA A 195 -20.07 -50.98 30.29
N SER A 196 -21.28 -51.18 29.76
CA SER A 196 -22.46 -50.29 29.71
C SER A 196 -22.41 -48.80 29.30
N ALA A 197 -23.33 -48.51 28.38
CA ALA A 197 -24.33 -47.40 28.35
C ALA A 197 -24.11 -46.25 27.34
N THR A 198 -24.87 -46.33 26.24
CA THR A 198 -25.44 -45.23 25.42
C THR A 198 -26.58 -44.49 26.18
N PRO A 199 -27.27 -43.48 25.61
CA PRO A 199 -26.90 -42.28 24.84
C PRO A 199 -27.57 -41.00 25.42
N ALA A 200 -27.29 -39.79 24.90
CA ALA A 200 -28.31 -38.72 24.79
C ALA A 200 -27.83 -37.52 23.94
N LEU A 201 -28.71 -37.10 23.02
CA LEU A 201 -28.75 -35.81 22.32
C LEU A 201 -29.31 -34.71 23.24
N GLU A 202 -28.93 -33.45 22.98
CA GLU A 202 -29.73 -32.20 23.10
C GLU A 202 -28.85 -31.06 22.52
N ASP A 203 -29.12 -30.54 21.33
CA ASP A 203 -30.03 -29.44 20.98
C ASP A 203 -29.69 -28.08 21.64
N SER A 204 -29.37 -27.08 20.82
CA SER A 204 -29.56 -25.63 21.08
C SER A 204 -28.99 -24.78 19.93
N THR A 205 -29.88 -24.36 19.04
CA THR A 205 -29.77 -23.15 18.21
C THR A 205 -29.48 -21.91 19.04
N ASN A 206 -28.57 -21.05 18.57
CA ASN A 206 -28.53 -19.64 18.96
C ASN A 206 -27.98 -18.76 17.83
N ASP A 207 -28.86 -17.94 17.26
CA ASP A 207 -28.55 -16.74 16.49
C ASP A 207 -27.96 -15.68 17.42
N VAL A 208 -26.77 -15.14 17.13
CA VAL A 208 -26.36 -13.81 17.61
C VAL A 208 -25.51 -13.10 16.55
N ALA A 209 -25.94 -11.88 16.25
CA ALA A 209 -25.35 -10.86 15.40
C ALA A 209 -23.81 -10.77 15.44
N ALA A 210 -23.17 -10.93 14.28
CA ALA A 210 -21.78 -10.56 14.08
C ALA A 210 -21.68 -9.03 13.99
N SER A 211 -21.33 -8.43 15.13
CA SER A 211 -20.76 -7.10 15.21
C SER A 211 -19.42 -7.12 14.46
N SER A 212 -19.31 -6.44 13.33
CA SER A 212 -18.05 -6.29 12.60
C SER A 212 -17.15 -5.31 13.37
N SER A 213 -16.38 -5.84 14.31
CA SER A 213 -15.27 -5.11 14.94
C SER A 213 -14.19 -4.87 13.88
N PHE A 214 -14.01 -3.61 13.53
CA PHE A 214 -12.89 -3.11 12.73
C PHE A 214 -11.58 -3.40 13.48
N ASN A 215 -10.76 -4.31 12.95
CA ASN A 215 -9.51 -4.70 13.56
C ASN A 215 -8.43 -3.69 13.14
N ALA A 216 -8.02 -2.82 14.05
CA ALA A 216 -7.10 -1.69 13.81
C ALA A 216 -5.63 -2.09 13.65
N ASN A 217 -5.33 -3.27 13.08
CA ASN A 217 -3.97 -3.83 13.05
C ASN A 217 -3.39 -4.03 11.64
N ASP A 218 -4.07 -3.56 10.59
CA ASP A 218 -3.52 -3.60 9.23
C ASP A 218 -2.73 -2.32 8.94
N GLY A 219 -1.40 -2.41 9.09
CA GLY A 219 -0.43 -1.60 8.35
C GLY A 219 -0.57 -0.08 8.43
N PHE A 220 -0.82 0.46 9.63
CA PHE A 220 -0.67 1.91 9.87
C PHE A 220 0.83 2.21 10.06
N ASP A 221 1.48 2.75 9.04
CA ASP A 221 2.88 3.16 9.12
C ASP A 221 3.07 4.20 10.23
N PHE A 222 4.20 4.09 10.94
CA PHE A 222 4.53 4.91 12.12
C PHE A 222 4.47 6.43 11.84
N LEU A 223 4.70 6.81 10.57
CA LEU A 223 4.54 8.17 10.03
C LEU A 223 3.08 8.64 10.01
N SER A 224 2.17 7.78 9.55
CA SER A 224 0.74 8.07 9.56
C SER A 224 0.20 8.14 10.98
N PHE A 225 0.73 7.34 11.92
CA PHE A 225 0.33 7.38 13.34
C PHE A 225 0.88 8.62 14.07
N ALA A 226 2.12 9.03 13.79
CA ALA A 226 2.71 10.23 14.40
C ALA A 226 2.03 11.52 13.91
N MET A 227 1.80 11.67 12.61
CA MET A 227 0.98 12.78 12.07
C MET A 227 -0.44 12.76 12.64
N PHE A 228 -1.07 11.58 12.75
CA PHE A 228 -2.40 11.41 13.33
C PHE A 228 -2.48 11.85 14.79
N THR A 229 -1.47 11.48 15.59
CA THR A 229 -1.41 11.85 17.02
C THR A 229 -1.22 13.36 17.19
N GLN A 230 -0.42 13.99 16.32
CA GLN A 230 -0.15 15.43 16.35
C GLN A 230 -1.32 16.29 15.84
N LEU A 231 -2.11 15.79 14.88
CA LEU A 231 -3.34 16.44 14.43
C LEU A 231 -4.42 16.43 15.53
N LEU A 232 -4.55 15.32 16.26
CA LEU A 232 -5.47 15.21 17.40
C LEU A 232 -5.05 16.10 18.59
N LEU A 233 -3.74 16.24 18.86
CA LEU A 233 -3.21 17.05 19.96
C LEU A 233 -3.43 18.56 19.82
N ARG A 234 -3.70 19.07 18.61
CA ARG A 234 -3.92 20.52 18.37
C ARG A 234 -5.29 21.01 18.83
N GLN A 235 -6.22 20.13 19.21
CA GLN A 235 -7.59 20.52 19.59
C GLN A 235 -8.00 20.11 21.02
N GLY A 236 -7.03 19.70 21.86
CA GLY A 236 -7.21 19.51 23.31
C GLY A 236 -6.88 20.77 24.11
#